data_AF-A0A9E4WWZ0-F1
#
_entry.id   AF-A0A9E4WWZ0-F1
#
_cell.length_a   1.000
_cell.length_b   1.000
_cell.length_c   1.000
_cell.angle_alpha   90.00
_cell.angle_beta   90.00
_cell.angle_gamma   90.00
#
_symmetry.space_group_name_H-M   'P 1'
#
loop_
_entity.id
_entity.type
_entity.pdbx_description
1 polymer ?
#
loop_
_entity_poly.entity_id
_entity_poly.type
_entity_poly.pdbx_seq_one_letter_code
_entity_poly.pdbx_strand_id
1 'polypeptide(L)' 'EAVDGGTWLCGPSEMLVEHLKGVEERYPGVERINLGAVMGMPREVFKDQLSKFAEEVMPAFSGKSRQ' A
#
# COMPACT_ATOMS: atom_id res chain seq x y z
N GLU A 1 6.25 -16.23 -8.46
CA GLU A 1 7.42 -15.34 -8.74
C GLU A 1 7.20 -13.88 -8.36
N ALA A 2 6.41 -13.04 -9.05
CA ALA A 2 6.32 -11.60 -8.72
C ALA A 2 5.51 -11.26 -7.44
N VAL A 3 4.46 -12.04 -7.15
CA VAL A 3 3.67 -11.92 -5.90
C VAL A 3 4.44 -12.52 -4.72
N ASP A 4 5.03 -13.71 -4.90
CA ASP A 4 5.91 -14.34 -3.89
C ASP A 4 7.16 -13.51 -3.55
N GLY A 5 7.73 -12.80 -4.53
CA GLY A 5 8.89 -11.94 -4.32
C GLY A 5 8.56 -10.59 -3.66
N GLY A 6 7.31 -10.33 -3.27
CA GLY A 6 6.88 -9.06 -2.69
C GLY A 6 6.97 -7.87 -3.67
N THR A 7 7.10 -8.14 -4.96
CA THR A 7 7.19 -7.09 -6.00
C THR A 7 5.81 -6.49 -6.29
N TRP A 8 4.74 -7.25 -6.05
CA TRP A 8 3.36 -6.85 -6.25
C TRP A 8 2.53 -7.17 -5.02
N LEU A 9 1.97 -6.12 -4.40
CA LEU A 9 1.04 -6.27 -3.28
C LEU A 9 -0.37 -6.46 -3.84
N CYS A 10 -0.77 -7.72 -4.01
CA CYS A 10 -2.08 -8.10 -4.49
C CYS A 10 -2.77 -8.95 -3.41
N GLY A 11 -3.84 -8.44 -2.83
CA GLY A 11 -4.50 -9.12 -1.73
C GLY A 11 -5.52 -8.23 -1.02
N PRO A 12 -6.13 -8.75 0.06
CA PRO A 12 -7.06 -7.97 0.88
C PRO A 12 -6.31 -6.85 1.63
N SER A 13 -7.04 -5.82 2.05
CA SER A 13 -6.46 -4.61 2.63
C SER A 13 -5.65 -4.86 3.90
N GLU A 14 -5.99 -5.87 4.70
CA GLU A 14 -5.26 -6.27 5.90
C GLU A 14 -3.83 -6.72 5.58
N MET A 15 -3.66 -7.46 4.50
CA MET A 15 -2.34 -7.93 4.04
C MET A 15 -1.43 -6.75 3.65
N LEU A 16 -2.01 -5.72 3.03
CA LEU A 16 -1.28 -4.49 2.69
C LEU A 16 -0.86 -3.75 3.96
N VAL A 17 -1.74 -3.65 4.96
CA VAL A 17 -1.41 -3.02 6.25
C VAL A 17 -0.28 -3.76 6.96
N GLU A 18 -0.35 -5.09 7.03
CA GLU A 18 0.71 -5.91 7.64
C GLU A 18 2.04 -5.74 6.92
N HIS A 19 2.04 -5.77 5.59
CA HIS A 19 3.25 -5.57 4.81
C HIS A 19 3.88 -4.20 5.05
N LEU A 20 3.08 -3.13 5.02
CA LEU A 20 3.56 -1.76 5.25
C LEU A 20 4.09 -1.56 6.68
N LYS A 21 3.47 -2.18 7.69
CA LYS A 21 4.03 -2.19 9.06
C LYS A 21 5.38 -2.90 9.12
N GLY A 22 5.55 -4.01 8.41
CA GLY A 22 6.86 -4.68 8.29
C GLY A 22 7.91 -3.81 7.60
N VAL A 23 7.50 -3.01 6.61
CA VAL A 23 8.39 -2.01 5.97
C VAL A 23 8.79 -0.92 6.95
N GLU A 24 7.87 -0.38 7.75
CA GLU A 24 8.19 0.61 8.80
C GLU A 24 9.18 0.05 9.82
N GLU A 25 9.05 -1.22 10.20
CA GLU A 25 9.93 -1.88 11.17
C GLU A 25 11.35 -2.10 10.60
N ARG A 26 11.43 -2.43 9.30
CA ARG A 26 12.70 -2.62 8.58
C ARG A 26 13.40 -1.31 8.25
N TYR A 27 12.64 -0.25 7.98
CA TYR A 27 13.14 1.06 7.59
C TYR A 27 12.55 2.16 8.49
N PRO A 28 13.10 2.35 9.70
CA PRO A 28 12.59 3.35 10.63
C PRO A 28 12.72 4.76 10.04
N GLY A 29 11.61 5.51 10.03
CA GLY A 29 11.54 6.87 9.48
C GLY A 29 10.99 6.98 8.05
N VAL A 30 10.48 5.90 7.46
CA VAL A 30 9.72 5.97 6.20
C VAL A 30 8.39 6.68 6.44
N GLU A 31 8.23 7.86 5.82
CA GLU A 31 7.00 8.64 5.91
C GLU A 31 6.15 8.62 4.63
N ARG A 32 6.75 8.16 3.53
CA ARG A 32 6.14 8.23 2.19
C ARG A 32 6.33 6.94 1.44
N ILE A 33 5.25 6.49 0.83
CA ILE A 33 5.23 5.39 -0.14
C ILE A 33 4.65 5.89 -1.46
N ASN A 34 5.10 5.35 -2.57
CA ASN A 34 4.56 5.65 -3.89
C ASN A 34 3.72 4.47 -4.38
N LEU A 35 2.51 4.73 -4.85
CA LEU A 35 1.63 3.72 -5.43
C LEU A 35 1.62 3.91 -6.94
N GLY A 36 2.10 2.90 -7.66
CA GLY A 36 2.15 2.88 -9.12
C GLY A 36 1.08 1.99 -9.73
N ALA A 37 0.47 2.46 -10.83
CA ALA A 37 -0.33 1.60 -11.69
C ALA A 37 0.58 0.71 -12.54
N VAL A 38 0.05 -0.43 -12.97
CA VAL A 38 0.79 -1.37 -13.80
C VAL A 38 0.51 -1.10 -15.27
N MET A 39 1.48 -1.39 -16.15
CA MET A 39 1.33 -1.12 -17.58
C MET A 39 0.11 -1.87 -18.14
N GLY A 40 -0.81 -1.11 -18.74
CA GLY A 40 -2.05 -1.64 -19.30
C GLY A 40 -3.25 -1.67 -18.34
N MET A 41 -3.09 -1.26 -17.07
CA MET A 41 -4.24 -1.15 -16.16
C MET A 41 -5.22 -0.06 -16.63
N PRO A 42 -6.52 -0.38 -16.79
CA PRO A 42 -7.51 0.63 -17.13
C PRO A 42 -7.60 1.70 -16.04
N ARG A 43 -7.75 2.96 -16.45
CA ARG A 43 -7.77 4.11 -15.52
C ARG A 43 -8.84 3.99 -14.44
N GLU A 44 -10.04 3.53 -14.80
CA GLU A 44 -11.15 3.40 -13.84
C GLU A 44 -10.87 2.32 -12.80
N VAL A 45 -10.18 1.24 -13.17
CA VAL A 45 -9.71 0.23 -12.22
C VAL A 45 -8.67 0.82 -11.27
N PHE A 46 -7.71 1.58 -11.79
CA PHE A 46 -6.70 2.21 -10.92
C PHE A 46 -7.31 3.17 -9.90
N LYS A 47 -8.31 3.96 -10.32
CA LYS A 47 -9.04 4.85 -9.41
C LYS A 47 -9.77 4.08 -8.31
N ASP A 48 -10.47 3.01 -8.65
CA ASP A 48 -11.14 2.15 -7.66
C ASP A 48 -10.15 1.57 -6.64
N GLN A 49 -9.00 1.09 -7.11
CA GLN A 49 -7.94 0.58 -6.22
C GLN A 49 -7.37 1.68 -5.31
N LEU A 50 -7.16 2.90 -5.82
CA LEU A 50 -6.72 4.03 -5.02
C LEU A 50 -7.75 4.41 -3.95
N SER A 51 -9.05 4.42 -4.29
CA SER A 51 -10.12 4.70 -3.33
C SER A 51 -10.14 3.65 -2.21
N LYS A 52 -10.10 2.36 -2.56
CA LYS A 52 -10.04 1.26 -1.57
C LYS A 52 -8.81 1.36 -0.68
N PHE A 53 -7.66 1.69 -1.26
CA PHE A 53 -6.45 1.92 -0.48
C PHE A 53 -6.62 3.07 0.52
N ALA A 54 -7.21 4.18 0.09
CA ALA A 54 -7.43 5.34 0.95
C ALA A 54 -8.43 5.06 2.08
N GLU A 55 -9.46 4.26 1.83
CA GLU A 55 -10.51 3.96 2.80
C GLU A 55 -10.14 2.83 3.76
N GLU A 56 -9.42 1.80 3.27
CA GLU A 56 -9.18 0.57 4.04
C GLU A 56 -7.75 0.46 4.59
N VAL A 57 -6.75 1.08 3.95
CA VAL A 57 -5.34 0.94 4.33
C VAL A 57 -4.82 2.17 5.05
N MET A 58 -5.03 3.37 4.51
CA MET A 58 -4.51 4.62 5.10
C MET A 58 -4.92 4.87 6.57
N PRO A 59 -6.16 4.54 7.02
CA PRO A 59 -6.55 4.76 8.41
C PRO A 59 -5.71 3.98 9.44
N ALA A 60 -5.08 2.87 9.04
CA ALA A 60 -4.17 2.12 9.90
C ALA A 60 -2.88 2.90 10.23
N PHE A 61 -2.56 3.96 9.47
CA PHE A 61 -1.34 4.76 9.58
C PHE A 61 -1.62 6.24 9.94
N SER A 62 -2.88 6.68 9.94
CA SER A 62 -3.26 8.09 10.14
C SER A 62 -3.01 8.63 11.56
N GLY A 63 -2.63 7.78 12.52
CA GLY A 63 -2.21 8.19 13.87
C GLY A 63 -0.72 8.55 14.01
N LYS A 64 0.10 8.34 12.97
CA LYS A 64 1.56 8.51 13.04
C LYS A 64 2.08 9.81 12.41
N SER A 65 1.23 10.64 11.82
CA SER A 65 1.66 11.87 11.16
C SER A 65 1.63 13.08 12.11
N ARG A 66 2.82 13.66 12.33
CA ARG A 66 3.20 14.85 13.11
C ARG A 66 3.39 14.67 14.62
N GLN A 67 4.64 14.42 14.99
CA GLN A 67 5.31 15.19 16.04
C GLN A 67 6.57 15.82 15.46
#